data_AF-A0A151RG87-F1
#
_entry.id   AF-A0A151RG87-F1
#
_cell.length_a   1.000
_cell.length_b   1.000
_cell.length_c   1.000
_cell.angle_alpha   90.00
_cell.angle_beta   90.00
_cell.angle_gamma   90.00
#
_symmetry.space_group_name_H-M   'P 1'
#
loop_
_entity.id
_entity.type
_entity.pdbx_description
1 polymer ?
#
loop_
_entity_poly.entity_id
_entity_poly.type
_entity_poly.pdbx_seq_one_letter_code
_entity_poly.pdbx_strand_id
1 'polypeptide(L)'
;MQTVFFPKHLCGDIDKSSRSFIWGKDGYNQRIHALALETLCKPKHGGSVGLREARKVNLSFMMKNCWALCSQPNKLWVQVVRSKYVCGEDIISVIHKKSIASNLWRGICEVWDKVVHNIA
;
A
#
# COMPACT_ATOMS: atom_id res chain seq x y z
N MET A 1 6.27 6.14 7.99
CA MET A 1 5.01 5.40 7.73
C MET A 1 4.46 5.94 6.44
N GLN A 2 4.22 5.12 5.41
CA GLN A 2 3.68 5.63 4.15
C GLN A 2 2.19 5.95 4.32
N THR A 3 1.80 7.19 4.05
CA THR A 3 0.42 7.68 4.19
C THR A 3 -0.25 7.96 2.84
N VAL A 4 0.51 7.90 1.75
CA VAL A 4 0.02 8.15 0.40
C VAL A 4 -0.38 6.83 -0.26
N PHE A 5 -1.66 6.69 -0.57
CA PHE A 5 -2.23 5.74 -1.50
C PHE A 5 -1.90 6.16 -2.93
N PHE A 6 -1.09 5.36 -3.60
CA PHE A 6 -0.60 5.66 -4.94
C PHE A 6 -1.59 5.22 -6.02
N PRO A 7 -1.71 5.99 -7.12
CA PRO A 7 -2.36 5.52 -8.34
C PRO A 7 -1.69 4.24 -8.85
N LYS A 8 -2.48 3.37 -9.49
CA LYS A 8 -1.97 2.11 -10.06
C LYS A 8 -0.87 2.34 -11.08
N HIS A 9 -1.01 3.38 -11.93
CA HIS A 9 0.00 3.75 -12.92
C HIS A 9 1.36 4.06 -12.29
N LEU A 10 1.38 4.90 -11.24
CA LEU A 10 2.61 5.24 -10.52
C LEU A 10 3.28 4.01 -9.90
N CYS A 11 2.49 3.06 -9.37
CA CYS A 11 3.05 1.80 -8.89
C CYS A 11 3.72 1.02 -10.03
N GLY A 12 3.09 0.99 -11.21
CA GLY A 12 3.66 0.38 -12.41
C GLY A 12 4.96 1.06 -12.88
N ASP A 13 5.05 2.38 -12.78
CA ASP A 13 6.26 3.13 -13.12
C ASP A 13 7.42 2.82 -12.14
N ILE A 14 7.11 2.69 -10.84
CA ILE A 14 8.08 2.27 -9.82
C ILE A 14 8.59 0.85 -10.11
N ASP A 15 7.68 -0.08 -10.40
CA ASP A 15 8.04 -1.46 -10.73
C ASP A 15 8.87 -1.52 -12.02
N LYS A 16 8.52 -0.72 -13.04
CA LYS A 16 9.27 -0.59 -14.30
C LYS A 16 10.67 -0.01 -14.09
N SER A 17 10.80 1.01 -13.25
CA SER A 17 12.11 1.59 -12.88
C SER A 17 12.97 0.56 -12.15
N SER A 18 12.39 -0.15 -11.18
CA SER A 18 13.07 -1.22 -10.44
C SER A 18 13.57 -2.34 -11.37
N ARG A 19 12.77 -2.73 -12.37
CA ARG A 19 13.17 -3.72 -13.39
C ARG A 19 14.25 -3.18 -14.32
N SER A 20 14.15 -1.91 -14.71
CA SER A 20 15.15 -1.25 -15.57
C SER A 20 16.52 -1.21 -14.89
N PHE A 21 16.55 -0.96 -13.58
CA PHE A 21 17.76 -1.04 -12.77
C PHE A 21 18.35 -2.45 -12.73
N ILE A 22 17.53 -3.48 -12.43
CA ILE A 22 18.00 -4.88 -12.36
C ILE A 22 18.61 -5.34 -13.68
N TRP A 23 17.98 -4.98 -14.79
CA TRP A 23 18.37 -5.44 -16.12
C TRP A 23 19.33 -4.49 -16.84
N GLY A 24 19.77 -3.40 -16.22
CA GLY A 24 20.76 -2.48 -16.79
C GLY A 24 20.30 -1.81 -18.08
N LYS A 25 19.09 -1.24 -18.06
CA LYS A 25 18.59 -0.41 -19.16
C LYS A 25 19.24 0.98 -19.09
N ASP A 26 20.24 1.22 -19.92
CA ASP A 26 20.83 2.54 -20.15
C ASP A 26 20.27 3.17 -21.42
N GLY A 27 20.25 4.51 -21.51
CA GLY A 27 19.55 5.29 -22.53
C GLY A 27 19.78 4.89 -23.99
N TYR A 28 20.86 4.18 -24.30
CA TYR A 28 21.19 3.67 -25.64
C TYR A 28 21.03 2.16 -25.82
N ASN A 29 20.98 1.36 -24.74
CA ASN A 29 20.93 -0.11 -24.81
C ASN A 29 19.72 -0.67 -24.05
N GLN A 30 18.75 -1.20 -24.78
CA GLN A 30 17.67 -2.01 -24.21
C GLN A 30 18.17 -3.44 -24.01
N ARG A 31 18.45 -3.83 -22.77
CA ARG A 31 18.64 -5.25 -22.43
C ARG A 31 17.29 -5.94 -22.31
N ILE A 32 17.19 -7.17 -22.83
CA ILE A 32 15.96 -7.96 -22.80
C ILE A 32 15.58 -8.21 -21.34
N HIS A 33 14.35 -7.84 -20.96
CA HIS A 33 13.78 -8.21 -19.67
C HIS A 33 13.50 -9.72 -19.65
N ALA A 34 14.50 -10.51 -19.26
CA ALA A 34 14.47 -11.96 -19.35
C ALA A 34 13.39 -12.64 -18.47
N LEU A 35 12.89 -11.94 -17.44
CA LEU A 35 11.90 -12.49 -16.49
C LEU A 35 10.72 -11.56 -16.27
N ALA A 36 9.53 -12.16 -16.13
CA ALA A 36 8.30 -11.49 -15.71
C ALA A 36 8.42 -10.92 -14.28
N LEU A 37 7.69 -9.83 -13.99
CA LEU A 37 7.70 -9.20 -12.66
C LEU A 37 7.23 -10.18 -11.58
N GLU A 38 6.22 -10.99 -11.88
CA GLU A 38 5.70 -12.02 -10.98
C GLU A 38 6.78 -13.03 -10.58
N THR A 39 7.64 -13.42 -11.52
CA THR A 39 8.76 -14.33 -11.26
C THR A 39 9.82 -13.67 -10.37
N LEU A 40 10.10 -12.38 -10.58
CA LEU A 40 11.00 -11.60 -9.72
C LEU A 40 10.44 -11.43 -8.30
N CYS A 41 9.11 -11.39 -8.19
CA CYS A 41 8.39 -11.23 -6.92
C CYS A 41 8.22 -12.50 -6.09
N LYS A 42 8.66 -13.66 -6.59
CA LYS A 42 8.66 -14.89 -5.80
C LYS A 42 9.56 -14.74 -4.56
N PRO A 43 9.35 -15.54 -3.49
CA PRO A 43 10.21 -15.53 -2.31
C PRO A 43 11.66 -15.88 -2.65
N LYS A 44 12.63 -15.18 -2.03
CA LYS A 44 14.08 -15.43 -2.25
C LYS A 44 14.49 -16.88 -2.04
N HIS A 45 13.81 -17.59 -1.15
CA HIS A 45 14.08 -19.01 -0.88
C HIS A 45 13.89 -19.90 -2.13
N GLY A 46 13.04 -19.48 -3.07
CA GLY A 46 12.84 -20.16 -4.36
C GLY A 46 13.79 -19.70 -5.47
N GLY A 47 14.91 -19.03 -5.16
CA GLY A 47 15.93 -18.61 -6.12
C GLY A 47 15.57 -17.35 -6.95
N SER A 48 14.51 -16.63 -6.59
CA SER A 48 14.16 -15.35 -7.21
C SER A 48 14.80 -14.16 -6.48
N VAL A 49 14.74 -12.98 -7.10
CA VAL A 49 15.29 -11.73 -6.54
C VAL A 49 14.54 -11.29 -5.27
N GLY A 50 13.27 -11.67 -5.11
CA GLY A 50 12.45 -11.27 -3.96
C GLY A 50 12.00 -9.82 -4.02
N LEU A 51 11.80 -9.28 -5.23
CA LEU A 51 11.26 -7.94 -5.41
C LEU A 51 9.82 -7.90 -4.87
N ARG A 52 9.36 -6.78 -4.33
CA ARG A 52 7.96 -6.63 -3.91
C ARG A 52 7.26 -5.69 -4.86
N GLU A 53 6.14 -6.15 -5.40
CA GLU A 53 5.28 -5.33 -6.25
C GLU A 53 4.84 -4.06 -5.49
N ALA A 54 5.13 -2.89 -6.06
CA ALA A 54 4.91 -1.61 -5.40
C ALA A 54 3.46 -1.44 -4.95
N ARG A 55 2.51 -1.93 -5.76
CA ARG A 55 1.08 -1.88 -5.44
C ARG A 55 0.73 -2.68 -4.19
N LYS A 56 1.24 -3.90 -4.06
CA LYS A 56 1.02 -4.77 -2.88
C LYS A 56 1.64 -4.16 -1.63
N VAL A 57 2.83 -3.59 -1.75
CA VAL A 57 3.49 -2.90 -0.64
C VAL A 57 2.68 -1.68 -0.19
N ASN A 58 2.23 -0.84 -1.14
CA ASN A 58 1.40 0.32 -0.81
C ASN A 58 0.10 -0.07 -0.10
N LEU A 59 -0.59 -1.11 -0.59
CA LEU A 59 -1.79 -1.65 0.06
C LEU A 59 -1.49 -2.15 1.48
N SER A 60 -0.38 -2.87 1.68
CA SER A 60 0.01 -3.36 3.01
C SER A 60 0.26 -2.22 4.01
N PHE A 61 0.83 -1.09 3.55
CA PHE A 61 0.97 0.09 4.39
C PHE A 61 -0.38 0.71 4.75
N MET A 62 -1.32 0.77 3.80
CA MET A 62 -2.67 1.24 4.11
C MET A 62 -3.37 0.33 5.11
N MET A 63 -3.21 -1.00 4.98
CA MET A 63 -3.75 -1.97 5.94
C MET A 63 -3.12 -1.79 7.33
N LYS A 64 -1.81 -1.54 7.41
CA LYS A 64 -1.13 -1.23 8.67
C LYS A 64 -1.65 0.05 9.32
N ASN A 65 -1.90 1.09 8.52
CA ASN A 65 -2.49 2.34 9.02
C ASN A 65 -3.92 2.11 9.52
N CYS A 66 -4.71 1.36 8.75
CA CYS A 66 -6.06 0.98 9.13
C CYS A 66 -6.08 0.19 10.46
N TRP A 67 -5.21 -0.81 10.60
CA TRP A 67 -5.04 -1.55 11.86
C TRP A 67 -4.67 -0.64 13.04
N ALA A 68 -3.78 0.34 12.81
CA ALA A 68 -3.41 1.30 13.85
C ALA A 68 -4.57 2.24 14.24
N LEU A 69 -5.48 2.54 13.31
CA LEU A 69 -6.69 3.34 13.58
C LEU A 69 -7.63 2.64 14.59
N CYS A 70 -7.68 1.30 14.56
CA CYS A 70 -8.46 0.48 15.46
C CYS A 70 -7.73 0.15 16.76
N SER A 71 -6.47 -0.29 16.66
CA SER A 71 -5.70 -0.83 17.80
C SER A 71 -4.98 0.21 18.66
N GLN A 72 -4.75 1.43 18.14
CA GLN A 72 -3.88 2.42 18.79
C GLN A 72 -4.55 3.80 18.90
N PRO A 73 -5.66 3.93 19.65
CA PRO A 73 -6.44 5.17 19.76
C PRO A 73 -5.66 6.33 20.36
N ASN A 74 -4.61 6.06 21.15
CA ASN A 74 -3.83 7.10 21.85
C ASN A 74 -2.82 7.82 20.94
N LYS A 75 -2.66 7.42 19.67
CA LYS A 75 -1.77 8.11 18.74
C LYS A 75 -2.43 9.40 18.26
N LEU A 76 -1.71 10.52 18.32
CA LEU A 76 -2.23 11.83 17.91
C LEU A 76 -2.86 11.82 16.50
N TRP A 77 -2.16 11.23 15.52
CA TRP A 77 -2.70 11.17 14.15
C TRP A 77 -3.98 10.31 14.05
N VAL A 78 -4.11 9.27 14.89
CA VAL A 78 -5.33 8.44 14.96
C VAL A 78 -6.47 9.27 15.52
N GLN A 79 -6.26 10.01 16.60
CA GLN A 79 -7.27 10.90 17.19
C GLN A 79 -7.74 11.95 16.18
N VAL A 80 -6.82 12.60 15.45
CA VAL A 80 -7.14 13.58 14.42
C VAL A 80 -7.96 12.96 13.29
N VAL A 81 -7.57 11.79 12.79
CA VAL A 81 -8.29 11.10 11.70
C VAL A 81 -9.67 10.65 12.17
N ARG A 82 -9.78 10.05 13.36
CA ARG A 82 -11.06 9.60 13.92
C ARG A 82 -12.03 10.75 14.15
N SER A 83 -11.54 11.87 14.68
CA SER A 83 -12.34 13.09 14.85
C SER A 83 -12.78 13.68 13.50
N LYS A 84 -11.87 13.84 12.54
CA LYS A 84 -12.17 14.41 11.21
C LYS A 84 -13.18 13.58 10.40
N TYR A 85 -13.06 12.25 10.48
CA TYR A 85 -13.89 11.34 9.69
C TYR A 85 -15.08 10.76 10.43
N VAL A 86 -15.22 11.05 11.73
CA VAL A 86 -16.33 10.60 12.59
C VAL A 86 -16.38 9.07 12.64
N CYS A 87 -15.27 8.46 13.07
CA CYS A 87 -15.09 7.01 13.09
C CYS A 87 -15.82 6.28 14.25
N GLY A 88 -16.56 7.00 15.10
CA GLY A 88 -17.12 6.47 16.34
C GLY A 88 -16.06 6.29 17.45
N GLU A 89 -16.50 5.85 18.63
CA GLU A 89 -15.63 5.58 19.79
C GLU A 89 -15.28 4.09 19.94
N ASP A 90 -15.98 3.21 19.23
CA ASP A 90 -15.76 1.77 19.28
C ASP A 90 -14.39 1.35 18.73
N ILE A 91 -13.94 0.16 19.15
CA ILE A 91 -12.70 -0.47 18.68
C ILE A 91 -12.75 -0.65 17.15
N ILE A 92 -13.89 -1.13 16.64
CA ILE A 92 -14.16 -1.22 15.21
C ILE A 92 -14.69 0.13 14.75
N SER A 93 -13.84 0.87 14.04
CA SER A 93 -14.21 2.18 13.49
C SER A 93 -15.24 2.04 12.39
N VAL A 94 -16.22 2.95 12.36
CA VAL A 94 -17.15 3.06 11.24
C VAL A 94 -16.48 3.87 10.13
N ILE A 95 -16.14 3.23 9.02
CA ILE A 95 -15.42 3.86 7.90
C ILE A 95 -16.37 4.12 6.74
N HIS A 96 -16.57 5.40 6.42
CA HIS A 96 -17.35 5.82 5.27
C HIS A 96 -16.50 6.58 4.25
N LYS A 97 -16.72 6.28 2.96
CA LYS A 97 -16.14 7.06 1.87
C LYS A 97 -16.74 8.46 1.87
N LYS A 98 -15.89 9.48 1.89
CA LYS A 98 -16.27 10.89 1.74
C LYS A 98 -15.81 11.39 0.36
N SER A 99 -16.59 12.28 -0.25
CA SER A 99 -16.25 12.90 -1.56
C SER A 99 -14.92 13.66 -1.49
N ILE A 100 -14.76 14.47 -0.44
CA ILE A 100 -13.52 15.17 -0.11
C ILE A 100 -12.82 14.40 1.02
N ALA A 101 -11.69 13.79 0.69
CA ALA A 101 -10.94 12.96 1.61
C ALA A 101 -9.43 13.17 1.42
N SER A 102 -8.69 13.10 2.54
CA SER A 102 -7.24 13.07 2.49
C SER A 102 -6.79 11.80 1.78
N ASN A 103 -5.59 11.84 1.21
CA ASN A 103 -5.05 10.70 0.49
C ASN A 103 -4.96 9.45 1.41
N LEU A 104 -4.55 9.62 2.67
CA LEU A 104 -4.56 8.58 3.69
C LEU A 104 -5.96 7.97 3.89
N TRP A 105 -6.99 8.80 4.04
CA TRP A 105 -8.36 8.31 4.24
C TRP A 105 -8.87 7.53 3.03
N ARG A 106 -8.57 7.99 1.81
CA ARG A 106 -8.89 7.24 0.59
C ARG A 106 -8.23 5.86 0.60
N GLY A 107 -6.96 5.79 0.99
CA GLY A 107 -6.23 4.54 1.13
C GLY A 107 -6.81 3.60 2.20
N ILE A 108 -7.21 4.14 3.34
CA ILE A 108 -7.88 3.37 4.42
C ILE A 108 -9.22 2.82 3.93
N CYS A 109 -10.07 3.64 3.31
CA CYS A 109 -11.35 3.21 2.74
C CYS A 109 -11.19 2.13 1.66
N GLU A 110 -10.13 2.16 0.86
CA GLU A 110 -9.88 1.13 -0.16
C GLU A 110 -9.59 -0.24 0.46
N VAL A 111 -8.89 -0.28 1.60
CA VAL A 111 -8.45 -1.52 2.23
C VAL A 111 -9.34 -1.97 3.38
N TRP A 112 -10.32 -1.15 3.77
CA TRP A 112 -11.16 -1.39 4.94
C TRP A 112 -11.84 -2.77 4.90
N ASP A 113 -12.46 -3.10 3.77
CA ASP A 113 -13.12 -4.40 3.59
C ASP A 113 -12.13 -5.55 3.81
N LYS A 114 -10.88 -5.42 3.36
CA LYS A 114 -9.87 -6.48 3.55
C LYS A 114 -9.41 -6.60 4.99
N VAL A 115 -9.42 -5.50 5.75
CA VAL A 115 -8.98 -5.50 7.13
C VAL A 115 -10.11 -6.01 8.04
N VAL A 116 -11.33 -5.49 7.92
CA VAL A 116 -12.44 -5.81 8.83
C VAL A 116 -12.77 -7.30 8.88
N HIS A 117 -12.72 -8.01 7.74
CA HIS A 117 -12.94 -9.46 7.66
C HIS A 117 -11.90 -10.29 8.42
N ASN A 118 -10.75 -9.70 8.79
CA ASN A 118 -9.68 -10.36 9.53
C ASN A 118 -9.55 -9.84 10.98
N ILE A 119 -10.42 -8.92 11.41
CA ILE A 119 -10.45 -8.41 12.80
C ILE A 119 -11.51 -9.13 13.65
N ALA A 120 -12.62 -9.57 13.05
CA ALA A 120 -13.68 -10.35 13.71
C ALA A 120 -13.34 -11.85 13.71
#